data_AF-A0A6A3LZX9-F1
#
_entry.id   AF-A0A6A3LZX9-F1
#
_cell.length_a   1.000
_cell.length_b   1.000
_cell.length_c   1.000
_cell.angle_alpha   90.00
_cell.angle_beta   90.00
_cell.angle_gamma   90.00
#
_symmetry.space_group_name_H-M   'P 1'
#
loop_
_entity.id
_entity.type
_entity.pdbx_description
1 polymer ?
#
loop_
_entity_poly.entity_id
_entity_poly.type
_entity_poly.pdbx_seq_one_letter_code
_entity_poly.pdbx_strand_id
1 'polypeptide(L)'
;MATEQHEDVLRSLLDAAVLRPSHAVFIQSYQHEVIEKSKRGELPLKRLASQTLAEASRSQYRSSERHLRALLAEACAQLPAFPETFARVLSVRSAGLVASFASARVVALHLSCVVLDAALQAAEGPAQAWLPELLAAQSRLLEATVDDAPRSQQQARAALLKLLKKHGQTLLQAYVDVIAAAAPEEQHYQLWLVLSSSGLLETETQELLWKKYAFWAFESKKRTFVPLLKADARLKTMSYEQFEALILPPMAKML
;
A
#
# COMPACT_ATOMS: atom_id res chain seq x y z
N MET A 1 20.38 -8.20 -38.50
CA MET A 1 20.09 -6.86 -37.93
C MET A 1 18.64 -6.48 -38.24
N ALA A 2 17.68 -7.02 -37.48
CA ALA A 2 16.26 -6.76 -37.69
C ALA A 2 15.49 -6.91 -36.36
N THR A 3 15.91 -6.18 -35.32
CA THR A 3 15.39 -6.35 -33.94
C THR A 3 15.16 -5.03 -33.20
N GLU A 4 14.91 -3.91 -33.91
CA GLU A 4 14.76 -2.58 -33.27
C GLU A 4 13.43 -1.86 -33.54
N GLN A 5 12.41 -2.53 -34.08
CA GLN A 5 11.12 -1.89 -34.43
C GLN A 5 9.86 -2.65 -33.98
N HIS A 6 9.95 -3.52 -32.97
CA HIS A 6 8.75 -3.79 -32.16
C HIS A 6 8.67 -2.67 -31.13
N GLU A 7 7.92 -1.61 -31.45
CA GLU A 7 7.62 -0.52 -30.53
C GLU A 7 7.27 -1.10 -29.16
N ASP A 8 7.94 -0.60 -28.11
CA ASP A 8 7.66 -0.98 -26.73
C ASP A 8 6.27 -0.43 -26.37
N VAL A 9 5.23 -1.19 -26.71
CA VAL A 9 3.81 -0.83 -26.53
C VAL A 9 3.52 -0.45 -25.09
N LEU A 10 4.18 -1.11 -24.13
CA LEU A 10 4.07 -0.74 -22.72
C LEU A 10 4.64 0.64 -22.46
N ARG A 11 5.81 0.98 -23.00
CA ARG A 11 6.38 2.33 -22.87
C ARG A 11 5.49 3.37 -23.55
N SER A 12 5.01 3.11 -24.76
CA SER A 12 4.09 4.01 -25.48
C SER A 12 2.80 4.24 -24.68
N LEU A 13 2.24 3.20 -24.08
CA LEU A 13 1.10 3.29 -23.18
C LEU A 13 1.40 4.19 -21.97
N LEU A 14 2.51 3.92 -21.27
CA LEU A 14 2.86 4.61 -20.04
C LEU A 14 3.16 6.09 -20.31
N ASP A 15 3.88 6.40 -21.40
CA ASP A 15 4.13 7.77 -21.81
C ASP A 15 2.82 8.48 -22.22
N ALA A 16 1.90 7.82 -22.92
CA ALA A 16 0.59 8.39 -23.23
C ALA A 16 -0.24 8.64 -21.95
N ALA A 17 -0.27 7.67 -21.03
CA ALA A 17 -1.01 7.77 -19.77
C ALA A 17 -0.48 8.91 -18.89
N VAL A 18 0.82 9.14 -18.87
CA VAL A 18 1.44 10.15 -18.01
C VAL A 18 1.53 11.51 -18.67
N LEU A 19 1.96 11.60 -19.94
CA LEU A 19 2.21 12.86 -20.63
C LEU A 19 0.98 13.40 -21.36
N ARG A 20 0.05 12.53 -21.77
CA ARG A 20 -1.15 12.90 -22.53
C ARG A 20 -2.42 12.23 -21.98
N PRO A 21 -2.72 12.38 -20.67
CA PRO A 21 -3.79 11.62 -20.02
C PRO A 21 -5.21 11.92 -20.53
N SER A 22 -5.40 12.98 -21.33
CA SER A 22 -6.67 13.30 -21.99
C SER A 22 -6.98 12.40 -23.19
N HIS A 23 -5.99 11.69 -23.75
CA HIS A 23 -6.16 10.85 -24.94
C HIS A 23 -6.74 9.46 -24.58
N ALA A 24 -7.93 9.44 -23.98
CA ALA A 24 -8.51 8.24 -23.37
C ALA A 24 -8.69 7.06 -24.34
N VAL A 25 -9.20 7.30 -25.54
CA VAL A 25 -9.42 6.24 -26.56
C VAL A 25 -8.10 5.59 -26.98
N PHE A 26 -7.08 6.41 -27.20
CA PHE A 26 -5.74 5.94 -27.54
C PHE A 26 -5.17 5.09 -26.41
N ILE A 27 -5.19 5.59 -25.17
CA ILE A 27 -4.70 4.87 -23.98
C ILE A 27 -5.42 3.53 -23.83
N GLN A 28 -6.74 3.48 -24.00
CA GLN A 28 -7.51 2.24 -23.91
C GLN A 28 -7.09 1.21 -24.98
N SER A 29 -6.80 1.66 -26.20
CA SER A 29 -6.29 0.77 -27.26
C SER A 29 -4.96 0.13 -26.87
N TYR A 30 -4.00 0.92 -26.36
CA TYR A 30 -2.72 0.37 -25.90
C TYR A 30 -2.86 -0.50 -24.67
N GLN A 31 -3.80 -0.20 -23.75
CA GLN A 31 -4.08 -1.06 -22.61
C GLN A 31 -4.50 -2.46 -23.07
N HIS A 32 -5.42 -2.54 -24.03
CA HIS A 32 -5.84 -3.82 -24.58
C HIS A 32 -4.67 -4.59 -25.22
N GLU A 33 -3.85 -3.89 -26.02
CA GLU A 33 -2.68 -4.51 -26.65
C GLU A 33 -1.64 -5.01 -25.64
N VAL A 34 -1.35 -4.23 -24.59
CA VAL A 34 -0.42 -4.63 -23.50
C VAL A 34 -0.91 -5.90 -22.80
N ILE A 35 -2.22 -6.00 -22.54
CA ILE A 35 -2.81 -7.19 -21.91
C ILE A 35 -2.72 -8.38 -22.85
N GLU A 36 -3.07 -8.24 -24.12
CA GLU A 36 -2.99 -9.32 -25.10
C GLU A 36 -1.54 -9.82 -25.32
N LYS A 37 -0.56 -8.90 -25.39
CA LYS A 37 0.86 -9.28 -25.45
C LYS A 37 1.33 -10.02 -24.19
N SER A 38 0.81 -9.64 -23.02
CA SER A 38 1.12 -10.34 -21.77
C SER A 38 0.51 -11.76 -21.76
N LYS A 39 -0.73 -11.92 -22.25
CA LYS A 39 -1.37 -13.24 -22.40
C LYS A 39 -0.59 -14.16 -23.34
N ARG A 40 -0.05 -13.62 -24.44
CA ARG A 40 0.78 -14.36 -25.41
C ARG A 40 2.20 -14.63 -24.92
N GLY A 41 2.60 -14.09 -23.76
CA GLY A 41 3.96 -14.23 -23.22
C GLY A 41 5.01 -13.32 -23.90
N GLU A 42 4.59 -12.43 -24.80
CA GLU A 42 5.47 -11.47 -25.50
C GLU A 42 5.90 -10.32 -24.57
N LEU A 43 5.09 -10.00 -23.56
CA LEU A 43 5.39 -9.00 -22.54
C LEU A 43 5.49 -9.67 -21.15
N PRO A 44 6.69 -9.72 -20.52
CA PRO A 44 6.83 -10.32 -19.20
C PRO A 44 6.04 -9.57 -18.12
N LEU A 45 5.31 -10.29 -17.28
CA LEU A 45 4.53 -9.71 -16.16
C LEU A 45 5.40 -8.87 -15.21
N LYS A 46 6.65 -9.30 -14.97
CA LYS A 46 7.63 -8.56 -14.17
C LYS A 46 7.92 -7.18 -14.78
N ARG A 47 8.02 -7.09 -16.10
CA ARG A 47 8.25 -5.83 -16.82
C ARG A 47 7.03 -4.92 -16.70
N LEU A 48 5.82 -5.46 -16.90
CA LEU A 48 4.55 -4.75 -16.70
C LEU A 48 4.48 -4.15 -15.29
N ALA A 49 4.58 -4.97 -14.24
CA ALA A 49 4.51 -4.50 -12.85
C ALA A 49 5.61 -3.46 -12.54
N SER A 50 6.85 -3.74 -12.96
CA SER A 50 8.00 -2.89 -12.69
C SER A 50 7.91 -1.52 -13.35
N GLN A 51 7.54 -1.46 -14.64
CA GLN A 51 7.45 -0.18 -15.36
C GLN A 51 6.22 0.62 -14.92
N THR A 52 5.06 -0.03 -14.72
CA THR A 52 3.87 0.67 -14.20
C THR A 52 4.12 1.27 -12.80
N LEU A 53 4.83 0.57 -11.91
CA LEU A 53 5.23 1.12 -10.61
C LEU A 53 6.22 2.28 -10.73
N ALA A 54 7.11 2.27 -11.71
CA ALA A 54 8.07 3.36 -11.93
C ALA A 54 7.36 4.68 -12.28
N GLU A 55 6.20 4.61 -12.94
CA GLU A 55 5.40 5.78 -13.29
C GLU A 55 4.76 6.48 -12.07
N ALA A 56 4.81 5.89 -10.88
CA ALA A 56 4.42 6.58 -9.65
C ALA A 56 5.19 7.90 -9.46
N SER A 57 6.46 7.94 -9.87
CA SER A 57 7.31 9.14 -9.79
C SER A 57 7.07 10.14 -10.93
N ARG A 58 6.31 9.78 -11.96
CA ARG A 58 6.00 10.68 -13.10
C ARG A 58 4.53 11.09 -13.14
N SER A 59 3.66 10.44 -12.38
CA SER A 59 2.22 10.70 -12.35
C SER A 59 1.87 12.00 -11.61
N GLN A 60 1.79 13.10 -12.36
CA GLN A 60 1.44 14.43 -11.82
C GLN A 60 -0.07 14.71 -11.81
N TYR A 61 -0.85 13.99 -12.63
CA TYR A 61 -2.28 14.23 -12.80
C TYR A 61 -3.12 13.07 -12.28
N ARG A 62 -4.30 13.38 -11.71
CA ARG A 62 -5.29 12.37 -11.28
C ARG A 62 -5.72 11.45 -12.41
N SER A 63 -5.79 11.98 -13.63
CA SER A 63 -6.15 11.23 -14.83
C SER A 63 -5.06 10.22 -15.21
N SER A 64 -3.78 10.58 -15.08
CA SER A 64 -2.66 9.65 -15.29
C SER A 64 -2.74 8.47 -14.33
N GLU A 65 -2.90 8.76 -13.04
CA GLU A 65 -3.06 7.72 -12.02
C GLU A 65 -4.27 6.82 -12.30
N ARG A 66 -5.39 7.39 -12.73
CA ARG A 66 -6.59 6.62 -13.10
C ARG A 66 -6.30 5.60 -14.19
N HIS A 67 -5.53 5.97 -15.22
CA HIS A 67 -5.16 5.07 -16.31
C HIS A 67 -4.24 3.94 -15.85
N LEU A 68 -3.26 4.24 -14.97
CA LEU A 68 -2.39 3.22 -14.39
C LEU A 68 -3.19 2.23 -13.52
N ARG A 69 -4.12 2.73 -12.70
CA ARG A 69 -5.02 1.89 -11.90
C ARG A 69 -5.90 1.00 -12.78
N ALA A 70 -6.46 1.53 -13.87
CA ALA A 70 -7.27 0.75 -14.80
C ALA A 70 -6.45 -0.37 -15.46
N LEU A 71 -5.22 -0.09 -15.87
CA LEU A 71 -4.30 -1.10 -16.41
C LEU A 71 -4.03 -2.23 -15.40
N LEU A 72 -3.77 -1.89 -14.13
CA LEU A 72 -3.50 -2.90 -13.10
C LEU A 72 -4.74 -3.73 -12.75
N ALA A 73 -5.93 -3.12 -12.71
CA ALA A 73 -7.17 -3.84 -12.48
C ALA A 73 -7.44 -4.86 -13.61
N GLU A 74 -7.29 -4.44 -14.86
CA GLU A 74 -7.44 -5.32 -16.03
C GLU A 74 -6.38 -6.44 -16.02
N ALA A 75 -5.13 -6.12 -15.69
CA ALA A 75 -4.06 -7.12 -15.57
C ALA A 75 -4.39 -8.18 -14.51
N CYS A 76 -4.94 -7.78 -13.35
CA CYS A 76 -5.35 -8.74 -12.32
C CYS A 76 -6.52 -9.62 -12.77
N ALA A 77 -7.48 -9.05 -13.52
CA ALA A 77 -8.64 -9.79 -14.01
C ALA A 77 -8.26 -10.82 -15.10
N GLN A 78 -7.28 -10.48 -15.95
CA GLN A 78 -6.96 -11.26 -17.15
C GLN A 78 -5.73 -12.16 -17.00
N LEU A 79 -4.87 -11.90 -16.01
CA LEU A 79 -3.56 -12.55 -15.85
C LEU A 79 -3.44 -13.12 -14.42
N PRO A 80 -3.78 -14.39 -14.18
CA PRO A 80 -3.86 -14.97 -12.83
C PRO A 80 -2.59 -14.85 -11.97
N ALA A 81 -1.40 -14.91 -12.59
CA ALA A 81 -0.12 -14.80 -11.88
C ALA A 81 0.35 -13.36 -11.64
N PHE A 82 -0.42 -12.35 -12.09
CA PHE A 82 -0.01 -10.96 -12.01
C PHE A 82 0.04 -10.40 -10.58
N PRO A 83 -0.96 -10.65 -9.69
CA PRO A 83 -0.90 -10.15 -8.31
C PRO A 83 0.35 -10.60 -7.55
N GLU A 84 0.70 -11.89 -7.65
CA GLU A 84 1.92 -12.45 -7.05
C GLU A 84 3.19 -11.79 -7.61
N THR A 85 3.25 -11.63 -8.94
CA THR A 85 4.39 -10.97 -9.59
C THR A 85 4.52 -9.51 -9.15
N PHE A 86 3.40 -8.80 -9.04
CA PHE A 86 3.36 -7.41 -8.60
C PHE A 86 3.81 -7.28 -7.14
N ALA A 87 3.33 -8.15 -6.24
CA ALA A 87 3.71 -8.16 -4.83
C ALA A 87 5.23 -8.28 -4.65
N ARG A 88 5.86 -9.24 -5.35
CA ARG A 88 7.32 -9.42 -5.35
C ARG A 88 8.07 -8.20 -5.89
N VAL A 89 7.60 -7.62 -7.00
CA VAL A 89 8.23 -6.43 -7.58
C VAL A 89 8.11 -5.23 -6.63
N LEU A 90 6.95 -5.03 -6.00
CA LEU A 90 6.74 -3.94 -5.05
C LEU A 90 7.63 -4.10 -3.82
N SER A 91 7.73 -5.32 -3.28
CA SER A 91 8.58 -5.66 -2.14
C SER A 91 10.06 -5.33 -2.42
N VAL A 92 10.58 -5.72 -3.58
CA VAL A 92 11.95 -5.38 -3.99
C VAL A 92 12.14 -3.87 -4.17
N ARG A 93 11.14 -3.16 -4.71
CA ARG A 93 11.21 -1.71 -4.97
C ARG A 93 10.81 -0.84 -3.79
N SER A 94 10.33 -1.43 -2.69
CA SER A 94 9.71 -0.67 -1.60
C SER A 94 10.68 0.32 -0.97
N ALA A 95 11.96 -0.06 -0.80
CA ALA A 95 12.98 0.82 -0.23
C ALA A 95 13.19 2.11 -1.04
N GLY A 96 13.26 2.00 -2.38
CA GLY A 96 13.39 3.16 -3.26
C GLY A 96 12.15 4.05 -3.27
N LEU A 97 10.96 3.44 -3.24
CA LEU A 97 9.69 4.17 -3.16
C LEU A 97 9.50 4.86 -1.80
N VAL A 98 9.90 4.22 -0.70
CA VAL A 98 9.91 4.80 0.66
C VAL A 98 10.77 6.06 0.69
N ALA A 99 11.95 6.03 0.05
CA ALA A 99 12.86 7.18 -0.04
C ALA A 99 12.44 8.25 -1.08
N SER A 100 11.38 8.01 -1.86
CA SER A 100 10.91 8.96 -2.89
C SER A 100 10.15 10.15 -2.28
N PHE A 101 9.61 11.05 -3.09
CA PHE A 101 8.77 12.14 -2.60
C PHE A 101 7.34 11.67 -2.30
N ALA A 102 6.60 12.46 -1.51
CA ALA A 102 5.28 12.12 -0.96
C ALA A 102 4.28 11.60 -2.01
N SER A 103 4.14 12.29 -3.15
CA SER A 103 3.17 11.89 -4.17
C SER A 103 3.52 10.54 -4.83
N ALA A 104 4.80 10.21 -5.01
CA ALA A 104 5.20 8.90 -5.53
C ALA A 104 4.83 7.78 -4.55
N ARG A 105 5.07 7.96 -3.24
CA ARG A 105 4.63 7.02 -2.20
C ARG A 105 3.12 6.80 -2.24
N VAL A 106 2.35 7.88 -2.27
CA VAL A 106 0.89 7.84 -2.31
C VAL A 106 0.38 7.12 -3.55
N VAL A 107 0.92 7.43 -4.74
CA VAL A 107 0.52 6.77 -6.00
C VAL A 107 0.89 5.28 -5.97
N ALA A 108 2.12 4.93 -5.57
CA ALA A 108 2.52 3.52 -5.45
C ALA A 108 1.61 2.73 -4.50
N LEU A 109 1.24 3.35 -3.37
CA LEU A 109 0.30 2.76 -2.42
C LEU A 109 -1.08 2.57 -3.04
N HIS A 110 -1.60 3.56 -3.75
CA HIS A 110 -2.87 3.46 -4.46
C HIS A 110 -2.87 2.34 -5.51
N LEU A 111 -1.79 2.22 -6.30
CA LEU A 111 -1.63 1.16 -7.29
C LEU A 111 -1.63 -0.21 -6.62
N SER A 112 -0.91 -0.38 -5.51
CA SER A 112 -0.91 -1.63 -4.75
C SER A 112 -2.29 -1.98 -4.16
N CYS A 113 -3.07 -0.99 -3.73
CA CYS A 113 -4.43 -1.20 -3.24
C CYS A 113 -5.36 -1.68 -4.36
N VAL A 114 -5.17 -1.21 -5.60
CA VAL A 114 -5.96 -1.70 -6.75
C VAL A 114 -5.66 -3.15 -7.07
N VAL A 115 -4.38 -3.54 -7.05
CA VAL A 115 -3.98 -4.93 -7.26
C VAL A 115 -4.57 -5.84 -6.17
N LEU A 116 -4.49 -5.42 -4.91
CA LEU A 116 -5.07 -6.17 -3.80
C LEU A 116 -6.60 -6.29 -3.91
N ASP A 117 -7.29 -5.18 -4.22
CA ASP A 117 -8.75 -5.18 -4.39
C ASP A 117 -9.19 -6.14 -5.51
N ALA A 118 -8.56 -6.05 -6.67
CA ALA A 118 -8.89 -6.90 -7.82
C ALA A 118 -8.58 -8.39 -7.53
N ALA A 119 -7.45 -8.68 -6.88
CA ALA A 119 -7.09 -10.04 -6.53
C ALA A 119 -8.04 -10.68 -5.51
N LEU A 120 -8.53 -9.91 -4.52
CA LEU A 120 -9.51 -10.40 -3.55
C LEU A 120 -10.90 -10.57 -4.16
N GLN A 121 -11.27 -9.75 -5.14
CA GLN A 121 -12.53 -9.92 -5.87
C GLN A 121 -12.53 -11.17 -6.77
N ALA A 122 -11.37 -11.53 -7.32
CA ALA A 122 -11.22 -12.70 -8.19
C ALA A 122 -10.94 -14.00 -7.43
N ALA A 123 -10.63 -13.93 -6.13
CA ALA A 123 -10.20 -15.09 -5.35
C ALA A 123 -11.38 -16.02 -4.99
N GLU A 124 -11.54 -17.08 -5.77
CA GLU A 124 -12.11 -18.34 -5.31
C GLU A 124 -10.95 -19.32 -5.05
N GLY A 125 -10.36 -19.30 -3.84
CA GLY A 125 -9.21 -20.18 -3.56
C GLY A 125 -8.51 -19.96 -2.22
N PRO A 126 -7.54 -20.84 -1.88
CA PRO A 126 -6.84 -20.83 -0.60
C PRO A 126 -6.00 -19.56 -0.39
N ALA A 127 -5.61 -19.34 0.88
CA ALA A 127 -4.84 -18.17 1.32
C ALA A 127 -3.62 -17.92 0.42
N GLN A 128 -3.57 -16.72 -0.18
CA GLN A 128 -2.58 -16.34 -1.17
C GLN A 128 -1.23 -16.08 -0.50
N ALA A 129 -0.23 -16.93 -0.77
CA ALA A 129 1.10 -16.86 -0.15
C ALA A 129 1.83 -15.52 -0.38
N TRP A 130 1.48 -14.78 -1.43
CA TRP A 130 2.04 -13.47 -1.75
C TRP A 130 1.41 -12.33 -0.92
N LEU A 131 0.26 -12.56 -0.28
CA LEU A 131 -0.50 -11.52 0.42
C LEU A 131 0.33 -10.85 1.54
N PRO A 132 0.98 -11.59 2.47
CA PRO A 132 1.75 -10.96 3.54
C PRO A 132 2.85 -10.04 3.02
N GLU A 133 3.51 -10.41 1.91
CA GLU A 133 4.55 -9.60 1.27
C GLU A 133 3.98 -8.27 0.73
N LEU A 134 2.81 -8.31 0.08
CA LEU A 134 2.15 -7.10 -0.40
C LEU A 134 1.70 -6.19 0.75
N LEU A 135 1.11 -6.75 1.81
CA LEU A 135 0.65 -5.99 2.98
C LEU A 135 1.81 -5.34 3.73
N ALA A 136 2.94 -6.04 3.87
CA ALA A 136 4.16 -5.49 4.46
C ALA A 136 4.71 -4.32 3.62
N ALA A 137 4.73 -4.44 2.29
CA ALA A 137 5.17 -3.35 1.42
C ALA A 137 4.24 -2.13 1.50
N GLN A 138 2.91 -2.34 1.54
CA GLN A 138 1.92 -1.27 1.76
C GLN A 138 2.12 -0.58 3.10
N SER A 139 2.35 -1.36 4.17
CA SER A 139 2.61 -0.84 5.51
C SER A 139 3.84 0.07 5.52
N ARG A 140 4.95 -0.35 4.89
CA ARG A 140 6.18 0.47 4.77
C ARG A 140 5.94 1.76 3.99
N LEU A 141 5.22 1.69 2.86
CA LEU A 141 4.90 2.88 2.06
C LEU A 141 4.02 3.87 2.83
N LEU A 142 3.03 3.34 3.57
CA LEU A 142 2.14 4.15 4.39
C LEU A 142 2.90 4.79 5.56
N GLU A 143 3.76 4.03 6.26
CA GLU A 143 4.54 4.55 7.37
C GLU A 143 5.53 5.62 6.93
N ALA A 144 6.11 5.48 5.74
CA ALA A 144 6.99 6.49 5.17
C ALA A 144 6.31 7.85 4.90
N THR A 145 4.98 7.96 5.08
CA THR A 145 4.25 9.23 5.00
C THR A 145 4.20 9.98 6.34
N VAL A 146 4.71 9.45 7.45
CA VAL A 146 4.63 10.10 8.78
C VAL A 146 5.08 11.56 8.77
N ASP A 147 6.14 11.88 8.04
CA ASP A 147 6.71 13.23 7.97
C ASP A 147 6.18 14.05 6.76
N ASP A 148 5.27 13.47 5.96
CA ASP A 148 4.69 14.16 4.81
C ASP A 148 3.63 15.18 5.22
N ALA A 149 3.31 16.10 4.31
CA ALA A 149 2.21 17.04 4.50
C ALA A 149 0.88 16.30 4.84
N PRO A 150 0.02 16.86 5.72
CA PRO A 150 -1.19 16.20 6.19
C PRO A 150 -2.12 15.68 5.09
N ARG A 151 -2.16 16.39 3.96
CA ARG A 151 -2.94 15.99 2.77
C ARG A 151 -2.45 14.66 2.19
N SER A 152 -1.14 14.47 2.06
CA SER A 152 -0.55 13.23 1.52
C SER A 152 -0.80 12.07 2.47
N GLN A 153 -0.62 12.29 3.78
CA GLN A 153 -0.95 11.29 4.80
C GLN A 153 -2.43 10.87 4.73
N GLN A 154 -3.33 11.85 4.62
CA GLN A 154 -4.77 11.58 4.54
C GLN A 154 -5.12 10.78 3.27
N GLN A 155 -4.51 11.09 2.13
CA GLN A 155 -4.72 10.34 0.89
C GLN A 155 -4.25 8.89 1.02
N ALA A 156 -3.04 8.67 1.55
CA ALA A 156 -2.50 7.34 1.79
C ALA A 156 -3.39 6.51 2.73
N ARG A 157 -3.77 7.08 3.89
CA ARG A 157 -4.66 6.43 4.86
C ARG A 157 -6.04 6.12 4.28
N ALA A 158 -6.63 7.05 3.51
CA ALA A 158 -7.95 6.88 2.93
C ALA A 158 -7.99 5.69 1.94
N ALA A 159 -6.90 5.42 1.24
CA ALA A 159 -6.82 4.30 0.31
C ALA A 159 -6.92 2.94 1.00
N LEU A 160 -6.10 2.71 2.04
CA LEU A 160 -6.19 1.47 2.82
C LEU A 160 -7.51 1.39 3.58
N LEU A 161 -7.98 2.49 4.18
CA LEU A 161 -9.23 2.47 4.92
C LEU A 161 -10.42 2.10 4.02
N LYS A 162 -10.45 2.58 2.77
CA LYS A 162 -11.47 2.19 1.79
C LYS A 162 -11.42 0.68 1.52
N LEU A 163 -10.22 0.13 1.40
CA LEU A 163 -9.99 -1.27 1.10
C LEU A 163 -10.37 -2.17 2.31
N LEU A 164 -10.01 -1.77 3.54
CA LEU A 164 -10.46 -2.43 4.77
C LEU A 164 -11.98 -2.37 4.97
N LYS A 165 -12.64 -1.28 4.61
CA LYS A 165 -14.11 -1.21 4.67
C LYS A 165 -14.78 -2.20 3.73
N LYS A 166 -14.13 -2.53 2.60
CA LYS A 166 -14.65 -3.45 1.59
C LYS A 166 -14.34 -4.92 1.92
N HIS A 167 -13.12 -5.19 2.41
CA HIS A 167 -12.57 -6.54 2.60
C HIS A 167 -12.14 -6.81 4.05
N GLY A 168 -12.80 -6.16 5.02
CA GLY A 168 -12.35 -6.12 6.41
C GLY A 168 -12.23 -7.49 7.08
N GLN A 169 -13.14 -8.41 6.77
CA GLN A 169 -13.12 -9.77 7.31
C GLN A 169 -11.85 -10.54 6.91
N THR A 170 -11.32 -10.29 5.70
CA THR A 170 -10.13 -10.98 5.20
C THR A 170 -8.84 -10.27 5.60
N LEU A 171 -8.85 -8.94 5.61
CA LEU A 171 -7.62 -8.15 5.70
C LEU A 171 -7.26 -7.64 7.07
N LEU A 172 -8.23 -7.52 7.98
CA LEU A 172 -7.98 -6.93 9.29
C LEU A 172 -6.89 -7.72 10.02
N GLN A 173 -7.08 -9.03 10.18
CA GLN A 173 -6.11 -9.88 10.88
C GLN A 173 -4.78 -9.93 10.13
N ALA A 174 -4.81 -10.02 8.79
CA ALA A 174 -3.59 -10.07 8.00
C ALA A 174 -2.72 -8.80 8.16
N TYR A 175 -3.31 -7.62 8.29
CA TYR A 175 -2.56 -6.40 8.61
C TYR A 175 -2.11 -6.31 10.07
N VAL A 176 -2.89 -6.87 11.01
CA VAL A 176 -2.47 -7.00 12.41
C VAL A 176 -1.23 -7.89 12.51
N ASP A 177 -1.21 -9.00 11.78
CA ASP A 177 -0.08 -9.94 11.74
C ASP A 177 1.19 -9.28 11.20
N VAL A 178 1.07 -8.33 10.25
CA VAL A 178 2.22 -7.51 9.81
C VAL A 178 2.84 -6.74 10.98
N ILE A 179 2.03 -6.10 11.84
CA ILE A 179 2.54 -5.36 13.00
C ILE A 179 3.07 -6.31 14.08
N ALA A 180 2.38 -7.43 14.31
CA ALA A 180 2.74 -8.40 15.31
C ALA A 180 4.12 -9.03 15.00
N ALA A 181 4.32 -9.44 13.74
CA ALA A 181 5.56 -10.06 13.25
C ALA A 181 6.72 -9.07 13.04
N ALA A 182 6.44 -7.77 12.94
CA ALA A 182 7.46 -6.75 12.80
C ALA A 182 8.41 -6.72 14.01
N ALA A 183 9.69 -6.46 13.73
CA ALA A 183 10.69 -6.27 14.78
C ALA A 183 10.27 -5.12 15.71
N PRO A 184 10.66 -5.14 17.00
CA PRO A 184 10.20 -4.11 17.96
C PRO A 184 10.46 -2.67 17.52
N GLU A 185 11.57 -2.42 16.82
CA GLU A 185 11.97 -1.09 16.33
C GLU A 185 11.27 -0.66 15.03
N GLU A 186 10.56 -1.57 14.36
CA GLU A 186 9.77 -1.24 13.18
C GLU A 186 8.43 -0.62 13.61
N GLN A 187 8.28 0.66 13.28
CA GLN A 187 7.13 1.47 13.66
C GLN A 187 6.04 1.36 12.60
N HIS A 188 4.77 1.32 13.04
CA HIS A 188 3.61 1.20 12.17
C HIS A 188 2.48 2.13 12.63
N TYR A 189 2.81 3.38 12.99
CA TYR A 189 1.85 4.35 13.52
C TYR A 189 0.70 4.64 12.56
N GLN A 190 0.99 4.77 11.26
CA GLN A 190 -0.02 5.10 10.26
C GLN A 190 -0.93 3.90 9.96
N LEU A 191 -0.36 2.69 9.89
CA LEU A 191 -1.16 1.47 9.74
C LEU A 191 -2.05 1.25 10.97
N TRP A 192 -1.51 1.38 12.17
CA TRP A 192 -2.30 1.26 13.40
C TRP A 192 -3.46 2.26 13.43
N LEU A 193 -3.22 3.52 13.06
CA LEU A 193 -4.28 4.52 12.95
C LEU A 193 -5.39 4.10 11.97
N VAL A 194 -5.01 3.55 10.80
CA VAL A 194 -5.97 3.04 9.81
C VAL A 194 -6.77 1.87 10.36
N LEU A 195 -6.12 0.90 11.02
CA LEU A 195 -6.78 -0.26 11.63
C LEU A 195 -7.75 0.17 12.74
N SER A 196 -7.34 1.06 13.64
CA SER A 196 -8.22 1.62 14.67
C SER A 196 -9.39 2.41 14.08
N SER A 197 -9.17 3.13 12.98
CA SER A 197 -10.22 3.88 12.28
C SER A 197 -11.25 2.99 11.56
N SER A 198 -10.96 1.70 11.39
CA SER A 198 -11.92 0.75 10.79
C SER A 198 -13.08 0.41 11.72
N GLY A 199 -12.87 0.51 13.04
CA GLY A 199 -13.84 0.09 14.06
C GLY A 199 -14.01 -1.43 14.19
N LEU A 200 -13.14 -2.22 13.56
CA LEU A 200 -13.23 -3.69 13.54
C LEU A 200 -12.31 -4.38 14.56
N LEU A 201 -11.43 -3.64 15.23
CA LEU A 201 -10.45 -4.22 16.15
C LEU A 201 -11.10 -4.68 17.46
N GLU A 202 -10.90 -5.95 17.79
CA GLU A 202 -11.24 -6.53 19.08
C GLU A 202 -10.32 -6.01 20.21
N THR A 203 -10.80 -6.09 21.45
CA THR A 203 -10.10 -5.56 22.63
C THR A 203 -8.69 -6.14 22.79
N GLU A 204 -8.52 -7.45 22.63
CA GLU A 204 -7.21 -8.13 22.76
C GLU A 204 -6.19 -7.58 21.74
N THR A 205 -6.63 -7.39 20.50
CA THR A 205 -5.81 -6.81 19.44
C THR A 205 -5.50 -5.35 19.71
N GLN A 206 -6.44 -4.57 20.26
CA GLN A 206 -6.18 -3.20 20.68
C GLN A 206 -5.09 -3.14 21.75
N GLU A 207 -5.12 -4.03 22.75
CA GLU A 207 -4.11 -4.10 23.80
C GLU A 207 -2.72 -4.49 23.28
N LEU A 208 -2.65 -5.44 22.33
CA LEU A 208 -1.40 -5.76 21.63
C LEU A 208 -0.81 -4.52 20.96
N LEU A 209 -1.65 -3.75 20.25
CA LEU A 209 -1.22 -2.56 19.52
C LEU A 209 -0.84 -1.41 20.47
N TRP A 210 -1.53 -1.24 21.59
CA TRP A 210 -1.13 -0.29 22.64
C TRP A 210 0.22 -0.63 23.27
N LYS A 211 0.51 -1.92 23.51
CA LYS A 211 1.83 -2.36 24.00
C LYS A 211 2.94 -2.06 22.99
N LYS A 212 2.70 -2.36 21.70
CA LYS A 212 3.64 -2.00 20.61
C LYS A 212 3.86 -0.48 20.55
N TYR A 213 2.78 0.30 20.62
CA TYR A 213 2.85 1.76 20.66
C TYR A 213 3.67 2.29 21.84
N ALA A 214 3.44 1.77 23.04
CA ALA A 214 4.14 2.21 24.24
C ALA A 214 5.66 2.00 24.09
N PHE A 215 6.07 0.86 23.53
CA PHE A 215 7.47 0.65 23.16
C PHE A 215 7.95 1.67 22.11
N TRP A 216 7.24 1.83 20.99
CA TRP A 216 7.65 2.74 19.91
C TRP A 216 7.78 4.20 20.36
N ALA A 217 6.87 4.67 21.20
CA ALA A 217 6.82 6.07 21.63
C ALA A 217 7.85 6.39 22.72
N PHE A 218 8.10 5.45 23.65
CA PHE A 218 8.87 5.73 24.87
C PHE A 218 10.20 4.97 24.95
N GLU A 219 10.29 3.75 24.43
CA GLU A 219 11.47 2.90 24.60
C GLU A 219 12.32 2.76 23.32
N SER A 220 11.74 2.93 22.13
CA SER A 220 12.44 2.80 20.85
C SER A 220 13.58 3.82 20.70
N LYS A 221 14.75 3.32 20.27
CA LYS A 221 15.92 4.16 19.97
C LYS A 221 15.76 4.97 18.69
N LYS A 222 14.86 4.54 17.81
CA LYS A 222 14.54 5.18 16.52
C LYS A 222 13.17 5.85 16.55
N ARG A 223 12.67 6.22 17.74
CA ARG A 223 11.33 6.80 17.91
C ARG A 223 11.11 7.99 16.98
N THR A 224 9.99 7.94 16.24
CA THR A 224 9.48 9.07 15.46
C THR A 224 8.36 9.72 16.26
N PHE A 225 8.37 11.05 16.37
CA PHE A 225 7.32 11.78 17.07
C PHE A 225 6.09 11.91 16.18
N VAL A 226 5.01 11.21 16.53
CA VAL A 226 3.72 11.32 15.85
C VAL A 226 2.72 11.98 16.80
N PRO A 227 2.32 13.24 16.55
CA PRO A 227 1.42 13.95 17.46
C PRO A 227 0.06 13.25 17.53
N LEU A 228 -0.44 13.06 18.75
CA LEU A 228 -1.78 12.54 19.02
C LEU A 228 -2.80 13.66 18.87
N LEU A 229 -3.88 13.40 18.14
CA LEU A 229 -5.00 14.33 18.02
C LEU A 229 -6.03 14.05 19.12
N LYS A 230 -6.78 15.07 19.54
CA LYS A 230 -7.82 14.92 20.60
C LYS A 230 -8.87 13.84 20.28
N ALA A 231 -9.13 13.59 19.00
CA ALA A 231 -10.09 12.59 18.53
C ALA A 231 -9.39 11.38 17.85
N ASP A 232 -8.17 11.05 18.28
CA ASP A 232 -7.40 9.97 17.68
C ASP A 232 -8.09 8.61 17.89
N ALA A 233 -8.39 7.94 16.78
CA ALA A 233 -9.10 6.65 16.81
C ALA A 233 -8.35 5.56 17.59
N ARG A 234 -7.02 5.70 17.71
CA ARG A 234 -6.14 4.73 18.38
C ARG A 234 -6.37 4.62 19.88
N LEU A 235 -6.80 5.71 20.52
CA LEU A 235 -6.94 5.79 21.98
C LEU A 235 -8.38 6.06 22.42
N LYS A 236 -9.32 6.20 21.47
CA LYS A 236 -10.72 6.57 21.74
C LYS A 236 -11.43 5.62 22.71
N THR A 237 -11.13 4.33 22.63
CA THR A 237 -11.76 3.25 23.43
C THR A 237 -10.95 2.86 24.65
N MET A 238 -9.79 3.50 24.86
CA MET A 238 -8.87 3.12 25.91
C MET A 238 -9.35 3.60 27.27
N SER A 239 -9.52 2.66 28.21
CA SER A 239 -9.86 2.99 29.59
C SER A 239 -8.66 3.56 30.35
N TYR A 240 -8.93 4.24 31.47
CA TYR A 240 -7.88 4.74 32.35
C TYR A 240 -7.04 3.60 32.95
N GLU A 241 -7.66 2.49 33.35
CA GLU A 241 -6.97 1.31 33.89
C GLU A 241 -6.01 0.71 32.85
N GLN A 242 -6.43 0.60 31.59
CA GLN A 242 -5.55 0.16 30.50
C GLN A 242 -4.40 1.14 30.26
N PHE A 243 -4.64 2.45 30.43
CA PHE A 243 -3.58 3.45 30.33
C PHE A 243 -2.53 3.32 31.43
N GLU A 244 -2.96 3.16 32.68
CA GLU A 244 -2.07 2.94 33.81
C GLU A 244 -1.30 1.63 33.69
N ALA A 245 -1.91 0.57 33.13
CA ALA A 245 -1.26 -0.72 32.99
C ALA A 245 -0.29 -0.79 31.79
N LEU A 246 -0.64 -0.17 30.65
CA LEU A 246 0.06 -0.41 29.38
C LEU A 246 0.98 0.74 28.95
N ILE A 247 0.58 1.99 29.17
CA ILE A 247 1.30 3.17 28.65
C ILE A 247 2.09 3.88 29.75
N LEU A 248 1.51 4.04 30.94
CA LEU A 248 2.15 4.76 32.04
C LEU A 248 3.50 4.16 32.45
N PRO A 249 3.69 2.83 32.56
CA PRO A 249 4.95 2.27 33.04
C PRO A 249 6.16 2.58 32.12
N PRO A 250 6.09 2.37 30.79
CA PRO A 250 7.18 2.78 29.90
C PRO A 250 7.32 4.31 29.79
N MET A 251 6.23 5.08 29.90
CA MET A 251 6.31 6.55 29.93
C MET A 251 7.05 7.06 31.19
N ALA A 252 6.81 6.45 32.35
CA ALA A 252 7.44 6.85 33.61
C ALA A 252 8.96 6.60 33.64
N LYS A 253 9.49 5.66 32.85
CA LYS A 253 10.94 5.45 32.70
C LYS A 253 11.66 6.61 31.99
N MET A 254 10.91 7.48 31.30
CA MET A 254 11.41 8.60 30.52
C MET A 254 11.36 9.94 31.27
N LEU A 255 10.64 10.01 32.40
CA LEU A 255 10.48 11.17 33.26
C LEU A 255 11.50 11.12 34.42
#